data_AF-A0A7X9EZS1-F1
#
_entry.id   AF-A0A7X9EZS1-F1
#
_cell.length_a   1.000
_cell.length_b   1.000
_cell.length_c   1.000
_cell.angle_alpha   90.00
_cell.angle_beta   90.00
_cell.angle_gamma   90.00
#
_symmetry.space_group_name_H-M   'P 1'
#
loop_
_entity.id
_entity.type
_entity.pdbx_description
1 polymer ?
#
loop_
_entity_poly.entity_id
_entity_poly.type
_entity_poly.pdbx_seq_one_letter_code
_entity_poly.pdbx_strand_id
1 'polypeptide(L)'
;MNWLNGIINFVLNTLIEETLGVLIGIFLFDRIKNAWIERKYGGWHVIIRKKGEEKVDRPVSAKKAKDILEEPADKVVFLKGVASPYGTINCDLLDVGTKKEVFVQDEENKKFIVDLDKQEEDKDNNSNLGVR
;
A
#
# COMPACT_ATOMS: atom_id res chain seq x y z
N MET A 1 -39.98 38.38 -27.60
CA MET A 1 -39.58 36.97 -27.44
C MET A 1 -38.08 36.74 -27.68
N ASN A 2 -37.46 37.28 -28.75
CA ASN A 2 -36.08 36.90 -29.14
C ASN A 2 -34.95 37.38 -28.19
N TRP A 3 -35.16 38.48 -27.46
CA TRP A 3 -34.15 39.01 -26.53
C TRP A 3 -34.01 38.18 -25.25
N LEU A 4 -35.14 37.71 -24.69
CA LEU A 4 -35.15 36.78 -23.55
C LEU A 4 -34.45 35.46 -23.91
N ASN A 5 -34.66 34.93 -25.12
CA ASN A 5 -33.97 33.74 -25.61
C ASN A 5 -32.45 33.96 -25.71
N GLY A 6 -32.00 35.17 -26.10
CA GLY A 6 -30.59 35.52 -26.15
C GLY A 6 -29.93 35.52 -24.76
N ILE A 7 -30.60 36.09 -23.76
CA ILE A 7 -30.12 36.12 -22.36
C ILE A 7 -30.09 34.71 -21.78
N ILE A 8 -31.15 33.92 -22.00
CA ILE A 8 -31.24 32.54 -21.51
C ILE A 8 -30.12 31.68 -22.12
N ASN A 9 -29.89 31.79 -23.43
CA ASN A 9 -28.81 31.05 -24.09
C ASN A 9 -27.42 31.49 -23.62
N PHE A 10 -27.22 32.77 -23.37
CA PHE A 10 -25.95 33.25 -22.81
C PHE A 10 -25.69 32.67 -21.43
N VAL A 11 -26.65 32.76 -20.51
CA VAL A 11 -26.53 32.22 -19.15
C VAL A 11 -26.33 30.71 -19.18
N LEU A 12 -27.09 29.98 -19.99
CA LEU A 12 -26.95 28.53 -20.13
C LEU A 12 -25.58 28.14 -20.69
N ASN A 13 -25.08 28.84 -21.72
CA ASN A 13 -23.77 28.55 -22.29
C ASN A 13 -22.64 28.80 -21.28
N THR A 14 -22.69 29.91 -20.54
CA THR A 14 -21.72 30.20 -19.48
C THR A 14 -21.74 29.14 -18.38
N LEU A 15 -22.93 28.74 -17.91
CA LEU A 15 -23.05 27.69 -16.89
C LEU A 15 -22.53 26.33 -17.39
N ILE A 16 -22.80 26.00 -18.66
CA ILE A 16 -22.31 24.77 -19.29
C ILE A 16 -20.79 24.81 -19.43
N GLU A 17 -20.21 25.91 -19.89
CA GLU A 17 -18.76 26.09 -20.02
C GLU A 17 -18.04 26.01 -18.68
N GLU A 18 -18.56 26.68 -17.64
CA GLU A 18 -18.00 26.61 -16.29
C GLU A 18 -18.07 25.19 -15.73
N THR A 19 -19.20 24.51 -15.89
CA THR A 19 -19.38 23.13 -15.43
C THR A 19 -18.45 22.18 -16.18
N LEU A 20 -18.34 22.31 -17.50
CA LEU A 20 -17.39 21.55 -18.32
C LEU A 20 -15.95 21.80 -17.89
N GLY A 21 -15.59 23.06 -17.63
CA GLY A 21 -14.25 23.43 -17.17
C GLY A 21 -13.89 22.74 -15.85
N VAL A 22 -14.82 22.73 -14.88
CA VAL A 22 -14.62 22.03 -13.60
C VAL A 22 -14.49 20.52 -13.80
N LEU A 23 -15.37 19.90 -14.60
CA LEU A 23 -15.34 18.47 -14.86
C LEU A 23 -14.03 18.04 -15.55
N ILE A 24 -13.60 18.78 -16.57
CA ILE A 24 -12.32 18.55 -17.25
C ILE A 24 -11.16 18.72 -16.29
N GLY A 25 -11.19 19.77 -15.45
CA GLY A 25 -10.17 20.03 -14.43
C GLY A 25 -10.03 18.85 -13.45
N ILE A 26 -11.15 18.35 -12.91
CA ILE A 26 -11.15 17.18 -12.02
C ILE A 26 -10.61 15.94 -12.73
N PHE A 27 -11.04 15.69 -13.97
CA PHE A 27 -10.58 14.54 -14.75
C PHE A 27 -9.07 14.56 -14.99
N LEU A 28 -8.54 15.70 -15.42
CA LEU A 28 -7.10 15.87 -15.65
C LEU A 28 -6.32 15.76 -14.34
N PHE A 29 -6.82 16.39 -13.27
CA PHE A 29 -6.19 16.31 -11.96
C PHE A 29 -6.09 14.86 -11.47
N ASP A 30 -7.17 14.09 -11.55
CA ASP A 30 -7.14 12.70 -11.10
C ASP A 30 -6.21 11.84 -11.97
N ARG A 31 -6.18 12.08 -13.29
CA ARG A 31 -5.27 11.37 -14.19
C ARG A 31 -3.79 11.67 -13.89
N ILE A 32 -3.45 12.93 -13.62
CA ILE A 32 -2.09 13.33 -13.23
C ILE A 32 -1.73 12.74 -11.87
N LYS A 33 -2.63 12.83 -10.89
CA LYS A 33 -2.44 12.27 -9.55
C LYS A 33 -2.16 10.77 -9.59
N ASN A 34 -2.97 10.02 -10.33
CA ASN A 34 -2.82 8.57 -10.45
C ASN A 34 -1.51 8.20 -11.17
N ALA A 35 -1.14 8.93 -12.22
CA ALA A 35 0.14 8.71 -12.90
C ALA A 35 1.35 9.01 -12.00
N TRP A 36 1.26 10.04 -11.15
CA TRP A 36 2.31 10.35 -10.18
C TRP A 36 2.42 9.28 -9.10
N ILE A 37 1.29 8.81 -8.57
CA ILE A 37 1.25 7.71 -7.58
C ILE A 37 1.88 6.45 -8.18
N GLU A 38 1.52 6.07 -9.41
CA GLU A 38 2.07 4.88 -10.06
C GLU A 38 3.59 4.98 -10.25
N ARG A 39 4.10 6.15 -10.65
CA ARG A 39 5.55 6.34 -10.81
C ARG A 39 6.30 6.26 -9.48
N LYS A 40 5.77 6.89 -8.42
CA LYS A 40 6.45 6.97 -7.13
C LYS A 40 6.33 5.66 -6.35
N TYR A 41 5.14 5.08 -6.30
CA TYR A 41 4.79 3.94 -5.43
C TYR A 41 4.51 2.65 -6.20
N GLY A 42 4.61 2.62 -7.53
CA GLY A 42 4.47 1.38 -8.31
C GLY A 42 5.69 0.47 -8.20
N GLY A 43 5.47 -0.81 -8.51
CA GLY A 43 6.53 -1.83 -8.57
C GLY A 43 6.94 -2.41 -7.21
N TRP A 44 6.11 -2.25 -6.16
CA TRP A 44 6.36 -2.89 -4.87
C TRP A 44 5.94 -4.35 -4.86
N HIS A 45 6.71 -5.18 -4.17
CA HIS A 45 6.44 -6.62 -4.02
C HIS A 45 6.48 -7.04 -2.55
N VAL A 46 5.63 -7.99 -2.18
CA VAL A 46 5.71 -8.69 -0.88
C VAL A 46 6.21 -10.10 -1.13
N ILE A 47 7.30 -10.44 -0.45
CA ILE A 47 7.94 -11.75 -0.50
C ILE A 47 7.79 -12.39 0.88
N ILE A 48 7.23 -13.60 0.93
CA ILE A 48 7.17 -14.41 2.16
C ILE A 48 8.11 -15.59 2.02
N ARG A 49 9.02 -15.73 2.98
CA ARG A 49 9.96 -16.85 3.09
C ARG A 49 9.59 -17.75 4.26
N LYS A 50 9.65 -19.05 4.01
CA LYS A 50 9.46 -20.10 5.02
C LYS A 50 10.26 -21.34 4.64
N LYS A 51 10.97 -21.90 5.62
CA LYS A 51 11.99 -22.94 5.52
C LYS A 51 13.07 -22.62 4.49
N GLY A 52 13.49 -21.34 4.42
CA GLY A 52 14.46 -20.85 3.44
C GLY A 52 13.96 -20.79 1.99
N GLU A 53 12.67 -21.09 1.73
CA GLU A 53 12.07 -21.02 0.41
C GLU A 53 11.12 -19.82 0.28
N GLU A 54 11.13 -19.16 -0.87
CA GLU A 54 10.14 -18.14 -1.23
C GLU A 54 8.80 -18.81 -1.52
N LYS A 55 7.84 -18.65 -0.60
CA LYS A 55 6.49 -19.23 -0.72
C LYS A 55 5.56 -18.32 -1.51
N VAL A 56 5.79 -17.01 -1.46
CA VAL A 56 4.96 -16.02 -2.15
C VAL A 56 5.84 -14.90 -2.65
N ASP A 57 5.61 -14.49 -3.89
CA ASP A 57 5.94 -13.17 -4.42
C ASP A 57 4.64 -12.58 -4.98
N ARG A 58 4.17 -11.49 -4.36
CA ARG A 58 2.95 -10.81 -4.77
C ARG A 58 3.21 -9.33 -5.07
N PRO A 59 2.81 -8.82 -6.24
CA PRO A 59 2.85 -7.39 -6.51
C PRO A 59 1.85 -6.65 -5.62
N VAL A 60 2.28 -5.48 -5.14
CA VAL A 60 1.47 -4.52 -4.38
C VAL A 60 1.07 -3.40 -5.34
N SER A 61 -0.23 -3.09 -5.38
CA SER A 61 -0.71 -1.96 -6.20
C SER A 61 -0.13 -0.65 -5.68
N ALA A 62 0.16 0.31 -6.57
CA ALA A 62 0.77 1.59 -6.18
C ALA A 62 -0.04 2.35 -5.12
N LYS A 63 -1.38 2.25 -5.19
CA LYS A 63 -2.26 2.81 -4.17
C LYS A 63 -2.04 2.15 -2.81
N LYS A 64 -2.03 0.81 -2.76
CA LYS A 64 -1.82 0.10 -1.49
C LYS A 64 -0.40 0.30 -0.96
N ALA A 65 0.59 0.37 -1.85
CA ALA A 65 1.98 0.69 -1.51
C ALA A 65 2.09 2.09 -0.91
N LYS A 66 1.39 3.09 -1.46
CA LYS A 66 1.27 4.42 -0.86
C LYS A 66 0.70 4.35 0.55
N ASP A 67 -0.45 3.69 0.72
CA ASP A 67 -1.15 3.60 2.00
C ASP A 67 -0.24 2.97 3.09
N ILE A 68 0.44 1.86 2.78
CA ILE A 68 1.32 1.17 3.74
C ILE A 68 2.66 1.87 3.96
N LEU A 69 3.14 2.67 3.01
CA LEU A 69 4.38 3.45 3.19
C LEU A 69 4.15 4.71 3.99
N GLU A 70 2.97 5.33 3.85
CA GLU A 70 2.58 6.53 4.58
C GLU A 70 2.07 6.20 6.00
N GLU A 71 1.38 5.07 6.18
CA GLU A 71 0.81 4.66 7.47
C GLU A 71 1.42 3.32 7.97
N PRO A 72 2.22 3.35 9.06
CA PRO A 72 2.84 2.13 9.60
C PRO A 72 1.82 1.10 10.10
N ALA A 73 0.70 1.53 10.69
CA ALA A 73 -0.31 0.59 11.18
C ALA A 73 -0.90 -0.26 10.04
N ASP A 74 -1.18 0.36 8.89
CA ASP A 74 -1.69 -0.30 7.70
C ASP A 74 -0.69 -1.31 7.11
N LYS A 75 0.61 -1.00 7.21
CA LYS A 75 1.69 -1.91 6.80
C LYS A 75 1.64 -3.22 7.57
N VAL A 76 1.51 -3.15 8.90
CA VAL A 76 1.47 -4.35 9.77
C VAL A 76 0.26 -5.22 9.45
N VAL A 77 -0.92 -4.60 9.36
CA VAL A 77 -2.17 -5.33 9.07
C VAL A 77 -2.09 -5.99 7.70
N PHE A 78 -1.58 -5.27 6.70
CA PHE A 78 -1.41 -5.82 5.35
C PHE A 78 -0.45 -7.00 5.33
N LEU A 79 0.74 -6.86 5.90
CA LEU A 79 1.75 -7.93 5.92
C LEU A 79 1.26 -9.16 6.71
N LYS A 80 0.61 -8.95 7.87
CA LYS A 80 -0.02 -10.05 8.63
C LYS A 80 -1.11 -10.73 7.81
N GLY A 81 -1.93 -9.99 7.08
CA GLY A 81 -2.95 -10.55 6.19
C GLY A 81 -2.37 -11.39 5.07
N VAL A 82 -1.26 -10.94 4.45
CA VAL A 82 -0.60 -11.67 3.36
C VAL A 82 0.15 -12.91 3.90
N ALA A 83 0.72 -12.84 5.10
CA ALA A 83 1.49 -13.93 5.71
C ALA A 83 0.66 -14.96 6.48
N SER A 84 -0.53 -14.59 6.96
CA SER A 84 -1.42 -15.46 7.76
C SER A 84 -1.70 -16.85 7.15
N PRO A 85 -1.81 -17.03 5.82
CA PRO A 85 -1.97 -18.36 5.22
C PRO A 85 -0.72 -19.25 5.33
N TYR A 86 0.46 -18.67 5.55
CA TYR A 86 1.75 -19.35 5.53
C TYR A 86 2.37 -19.52 6.91
N GLY A 87 1.95 -18.70 7.89
CA GLY A 87 2.35 -18.82 9.30
C GLY A 87 1.74 -17.75 10.19
N THR A 88 1.87 -17.92 11.50
CA THR A 88 1.33 -16.97 12.48
C THR A 88 2.38 -15.95 12.88
N ILE A 89 2.16 -14.68 12.54
CA ILE A 89 3.00 -13.57 12.98
C ILE A 89 2.46 -13.00 14.30
N ASN A 90 3.13 -13.33 15.40
CA ASN A 90 2.74 -12.91 16.75
C ASN A 90 3.42 -11.62 17.20
N CYS A 91 4.57 -11.28 16.61
CA CYS A 91 5.33 -10.09 16.96
C CYS A 91 4.76 -8.83 16.31
N ASP A 92 5.09 -7.68 16.92
CA ASP A 92 4.94 -6.40 16.27
C ASP A 92 6.02 -6.25 15.20
N LEU A 93 5.63 -6.32 13.93
CA LEU A 93 6.54 -6.47 12.78
C LEU A 93 7.46 -5.26 12.61
N LEU A 94 7.00 -4.07 12.98
CA LEU A 94 7.76 -2.83 12.75
C LEU A 94 8.87 -2.62 13.78
N ASP A 95 8.60 -2.94 15.04
CA ASP A 95 9.51 -2.62 16.14
C ASP A 95 10.35 -3.84 16.55
N VAL A 96 9.73 -5.02 16.63
CA VAL A 96 10.37 -6.27 17.03
C VAL A 96 10.76 -7.10 15.80
N GLY A 97 9.96 -7.07 14.74
CA GLY A 97 10.24 -7.80 13.50
C GLY A 97 11.47 -7.28 12.75
N THR A 98 11.66 -5.95 12.68
CA THR A 98 12.86 -5.34 12.09
C THR A 98 14.13 -5.66 12.89
N LYS A 99 14.06 -5.63 14.23
CA LYS A 99 15.20 -5.95 15.11
C LYS A 99 15.61 -7.42 15.08
N LYS A 100 14.66 -8.31 14.78
CA LYS A 100 14.88 -9.76 14.70
C LYS A 100 15.07 -10.26 13.26
N GLU A 101 15.20 -9.34 12.30
CA GLU A 101 15.29 -9.63 10.86
C GLU A 101 14.13 -10.49 10.29
N VAL A 102 13.01 -10.58 11.02
CA VAL A 102 11.77 -11.23 10.59
C VAL A 102 11.12 -10.41 9.47
N PHE A 103 11.37 -9.11 9.46
CA PHE A 103 10.90 -8.20 8.43
C PHE A 103 12.06 -7.35 7.89
N VAL A 104 12.20 -7.33 6.57
CA VAL A 104 13.15 -6.47 5.85
C VAL A 104 12.39 -5.65 4.81
N GLN A 105 12.52 -4.34 4.89
CA GLN A 105 12.04 -3.42 3.87
C GLN A 105 13.23 -2.98 3.02
N ASP A 106 13.24 -3.42 1.76
CA ASP A 106 14.23 -3.03 0.76
C ASP A 106 13.60 -1.99 -0.16
N GLU A 107 13.92 -0.71 0.09
CA GLU A 107 13.37 0.41 -0.68
C GLU A 107 13.96 0.53 -2.08
N GLU A 108 15.20 0.07 -2.28
CA GLU A 108 15.88 0.13 -3.58
C GLU A 108 15.24 -0.83 -4.58
N ASN A 109 15.00 -2.06 -4.14
CA ASN A 109 14.35 -3.09 -4.95
C ASN A 109 12.82 -3.09 -4.81
N LYS A 110 12.27 -2.18 -3.99
CA LYS A 110 10.84 -2.06 -3.67
C LYS A 110 10.23 -3.38 -3.18
N LYS A 111 10.88 -4.02 -2.21
CA LYS A 111 10.47 -5.31 -1.67
C LYS A 111 10.20 -5.24 -0.18
N PHE A 112 9.14 -5.90 0.24
CA PHE A 112 8.85 -6.24 1.62
C PHE A 112 9.09 -7.72 1.81
N ILE A 113 10.14 -8.08 2.55
CA ILE A 113 10.52 -9.48 2.79
C ILE A 113 10.12 -9.83 4.22
N VAL A 114 9.31 -10.87 4.36
CA VAL A 114 8.91 -11.44 5.66
C VAL A 114 9.47 -12.85 5.75
N ASP A 115 10.35 -13.07 6.72
CA ASP A 115 10.95 -14.37 7.00
C ASP A 115 10.31 -14.99 8.25
N LEU A 116 9.53 -16.05 8.05
CA LEU A 116 8.77 -16.70 9.10
C LEU A 116 9.62 -17.64 9.96
N ASP A 117 10.78 -18.10 9.49
CA ASP A 117 11.61 -19.08 10.21
C ASP A 117 12.32 -18.44 11.40
N LYS A 118 12.78 -17.20 11.23
CA LYS A 118 13.43 -16.41 12.29
C LYS A 118 12.50 -16.13 13.48
N GLN A 119 11.19 -16.26 13.29
CA GLN A 119 10.22 -16.13 14.37
C GLN A 119 10.07 -17.41 15.20
N GLU A 120 10.34 -18.59 14.63
CA GLU A 120 10.24 -19.88 15.32
C GLU A 120 11.46 -20.12 16.22
N GLU A 121 12.67 -19.72 15.80
CA GLU A 121 13.91 -19.87 16.59
C GLU A 121 13.86 -19.18 17.97
N ASP A 122 13.12 -18.08 18.09
CA ASP A 122 12.99 -17.33 19.34
C ASP A 122 12.01 -17.98 20.34
N LYS A 123 11.03 -18.75 19.85
CA LYS A 123 10.15 -19.54 20.73
C LYS A 123 10.90 -20.68 21.40
N ASP A 124 11.77 -21.36 20.66
CA ASP A 124 12.57 -22.48 21.17
C ASP A 124 13.62 -22.02 22.20
N ASN A 125 14.21 -20.84 22.01
CA ASN A 125 15.16 -20.28 22.97
C ASN A 125 14.49 -19.83 24.27
N ASN A 126 13.27 -19.28 24.22
CA ASN A 126 12.58 -18.81 25.41
C ASN A 126 11.86 -19.94 26.20
N SER A 127 11.48 -21.04 25.55
CA SER A 127 10.95 -22.23 26.24
C SER A 127 12.01 -22.98 27.06
N ASN A 128 13.30 -22.83 26.72
CA ASN A 128 14.39 -23.47 27.45
C ASN A 128 14.86 -22.70 28.70
N LEU A 129 14.39 -21.48 28.92
CA LEU A 129 14.68 -20.68 30.12
C LEU A 129 13.62 -20.80 31.22
N GLY A 130 12.50 -21.47 30.96
CA GLY A 130 11.42 -21.71 31.92
C GLY A 130 11.48 -23.06 32.65
N VAL A 131 12.52 -23.88 32.41
CA VAL A 131 12.73 -25.16 33.10
C VAL A 131 14.07 -25.11 33.83
N ARG A 132 14.08 -24.44 34.98
CA ARG A 132 15.06 -24.68 36.05
C ARG A 132 14.45 -24.34 37.39
#